data_AF-A0A256J9Y3-F1
#
_entry.id   AF-A0A256J9Y3-F1
#
_cell.length_a   1.000
_cell.length_b   1.000
_cell.length_c   1.000
_cell.angle_alpha   90.00
_cell.angle_beta   90.00
_cell.angle_gamma   90.00
#
_symmetry.space_group_name_H-M   'P 1'
#
loop_
_entity.id
_entity.type
_entity.pdbx_description
1 polymer ?
#
loop_
_entity_poly.entity_id
_entity_poly.type
_entity_poly.pdbx_seq_one_letter_code
_entity_poly.pdbx_strand_id
1 'polypeptide(L)'
;MSRQLDEAHEHLERLGVKDIEEYPEIVSGAGDTDTREVYNQLLDAVETGRFDLVVVHEISRLSRLGPTEIHEFIQHCLEHDTGVEALDVGLKIHVDDGELQQTIYSMVARLMSDLAQIEHQQKLQRIRSGVRAAQSAGKWTGRPPAGFVVEDGYLRVDPAEFLHVREALTRVDRGESFATVAGDTGITESTLRSLHQDRRDLYLGGEAEDDRVDEALTDVRPLEDVRAEDSALEELRERVERLEEATGVNNR
;
A
#
# COMPACT_ATOMS: atom_id res chain seq x y z
N MET A 1 13.15 -14.07 -0.66
CA MET A 1 14.01 -13.99 -1.86
C MET A 1 15.11 -15.04 -1.82
N SER A 2 15.97 -15.11 -0.78
CA SER A 2 17.02 -16.16 -0.71
C SER A 2 16.44 -17.58 -0.84
N ARG A 3 15.41 -17.92 -0.08
CA ARG A 3 14.82 -19.28 -0.08
C ARG A 3 14.30 -19.76 -1.45
N GLN A 4 13.79 -18.85 -2.29
CA GLN A 4 13.24 -19.22 -3.60
C GLN A 4 14.37 -19.52 -4.60
N LEU A 5 15.45 -18.73 -4.56
CA LEU A 5 16.66 -18.98 -5.34
C LEU A 5 17.37 -20.24 -4.86
N ASP A 6 17.43 -20.45 -3.54
CA ASP A 6 18.02 -21.66 -2.93
C ASP A 6 17.29 -22.94 -3.42
N GLU A 7 15.95 -22.95 -3.43
CA GLU A 7 15.15 -24.09 -3.91
C GLU A 7 15.33 -24.35 -5.42
N ALA A 8 15.46 -23.30 -6.23
CA ALA A 8 15.75 -23.41 -7.66
C ALA A 8 17.17 -23.93 -7.93
N HIS A 9 18.17 -23.44 -7.18
CA HIS A 9 19.54 -23.94 -7.25
C HIS A 9 19.65 -25.40 -6.84
N GLU A 10 19.06 -25.81 -5.72
CA GLU A 10 19.03 -27.21 -5.31
C GLU A 10 18.36 -28.10 -6.37
N HIS A 11 17.40 -27.57 -7.12
CA HIS A 11 16.81 -28.29 -8.24
C HIS A 11 17.79 -28.45 -9.41
N LEU A 12 18.41 -27.36 -9.86
CA LEU A 12 19.38 -27.35 -10.96
C LEU A 12 20.64 -28.18 -10.64
N GLU A 13 21.12 -28.14 -9.40
CA GLU A 13 22.22 -28.98 -8.92
C GLU A 13 21.88 -30.47 -9.00
N ARG A 14 20.65 -30.86 -8.63
CA ARG A 14 20.17 -32.25 -8.76
C ARG A 14 20.10 -32.71 -10.21
N LEU A 15 19.81 -31.80 -11.15
CA LEU A 15 19.84 -32.06 -12.58
C LEU A 15 21.27 -32.10 -13.15
N GLY A 16 22.28 -31.71 -12.36
CA GLY A 16 23.68 -31.69 -12.79
C GLY A 16 24.04 -30.52 -13.71
N VAL A 17 23.20 -29.46 -13.71
CA VAL A 17 23.44 -28.23 -14.48
C VAL A 17 24.64 -27.49 -13.87
N LYS A 18 25.56 -27.02 -14.72
CA LYS A 18 26.83 -26.41 -14.28
C LYS A 18 26.95 -24.92 -14.59
N ASP A 19 26.19 -24.44 -15.56
CA ASP A 19 26.16 -23.05 -15.96
C ASP A 19 24.77 -22.50 -15.61
N ILE A 20 24.71 -21.59 -14.65
CA ILE A 20 23.48 -21.06 -14.10
C ILE A 20 23.57 -19.54 -14.18
N GLU A 21 22.59 -18.93 -14.85
CA GLU A 21 22.42 -17.48 -14.89
C GLU A 21 21.12 -17.12 -14.17
N GLU A 22 21.21 -16.19 -13.23
CA GLU A 22 20.09 -15.80 -12.38
C GLU A 22 19.46 -14.49 -12.84
N TYR A 23 18.11 -14.46 -12.88
CA TYR A 23 17.31 -13.28 -13.20
C TYR A 23 16.41 -12.91 -12.00
N PRO A 24 16.96 -12.33 -10.92
CA PRO A 24 16.21 -12.08 -9.70
C PRO A 24 15.25 -10.88 -9.83
N GLU A 25 13.96 -11.10 -9.57
CA GLU A 25 12.97 -10.02 -9.44
C GLU A 25 13.15 -9.31 -8.08
N ILE A 26 13.77 -8.12 -8.06
CA ILE A 26 13.83 -7.29 -6.85
C ILE A 26 12.54 -6.47 -6.74
N VAL A 27 11.60 -6.92 -5.91
CA VAL A 27 10.46 -6.09 -5.51
C VAL A 27 10.93 -5.11 -4.42
N SER A 28 11.54 -3.99 -4.84
CA SER A 28 11.76 -2.85 -3.95
C SER A 28 10.42 -2.12 -3.76
N GLY A 29 10.14 -1.61 -2.56
CA GLY A 29 8.84 -1.01 -2.21
C GLY A 29 8.45 0.27 -2.98
N ALA A 30 9.14 0.61 -4.06
CA ALA A 30 8.91 1.76 -4.91
C ALA A 30 8.77 1.33 -6.39
N GLY A 31 7.54 1.06 -6.81
CA GLY A 31 7.14 1.07 -8.24
C GLY A 31 7.39 -0.22 -9.03
N ASP A 32 6.37 -0.60 -9.82
CA ASP A 32 6.32 -1.74 -10.74
C ASP A 32 7.40 -1.78 -11.86
N THR A 33 8.32 -0.81 -11.90
CA THR A 33 9.20 -0.56 -13.03
C THR A 33 10.34 -1.59 -13.13
N ASP A 34 11.01 -1.92 -12.03
CA ASP A 34 12.20 -2.80 -12.04
C ASP A 34 11.88 -4.24 -12.46
N THR A 35 10.69 -4.72 -12.12
CA THR A 35 10.30 -6.13 -12.33
C THR A 35 10.03 -6.48 -13.80
N ARG A 36 9.61 -5.51 -14.62
CA ARG A 36 9.41 -5.73 -16.05
C ARG A 36 10.71 -5.73 -16.83
N GLU A 37 11.73 -5.02 -16.33
CA GLU A 37 13.06 -4.99 -16.96
C GLU A 37 13.74 -6.36 -16.87
N VAL A 38 13.71 -7.01 -15.69
CA VAL A 38 14.32 -8.34 -15.51
C VAL A 38 13.61 -9.41 -16.34
N TYR A 39 12.27 -9.36 -16.42
CA TYR A 39 11.50 -10.28 -17.26
C TYR A 39 11.87 -10.15 -18.75
N ASN A 40 11.97 -8.92 -19.26
CA ASN A 40 12.39 -8.69 -20.64
C ASN A 40 13.83 -9.15 -20.89
N GLN A 41 14.74 -8.94 -19.93
CA GLN A 41 16.11 -9.46 -20.04
C GLN A 41 16.14 -10.98 -20.16
N LEU A 42 15.30 -11.70 -19.41
CA LEU A 42 15.17 -13.15 -19.54
C LEU A 42 14.65 -13.56 -20.92
N LEU A 43 13.63 -12.87 -21.46
CA LEU A 43 13.13 -13.13 -22.81
C LEU A 43 14.23 -12.92 -23.87
N ASP A 44 14.92 -11.79 -23.82
CA ASP A 44 16.03 -11.47 -24.73
C ASP A 44 17.16 -12.51 -24.62
N ALA A 45 17.42 -13.00 -23.41
CA ALA A 45 18.45 -14.00 -23.15
C ALA A 45 18.08 -15.36 -23.74
N VAL A 46 16.81 -15.77 -23.63
CA VAL A 46 16.26 -16.97 -24.28
C VAL A 46 16.38 -16.87 -25.80
N GLU A 47 16.11 -15.70 -26.40
CA GLU A 47 16.25 -15.49 -27.85
C GLU A 47 17.67 -15.74 -28.36
N THR A 48 18.69 -15.61 -27.50
CA THR A 48 20.08 -15.90 -27.89
C THR A 48 20.35 -17.38 -28.17
N GLY A 49 19.44 -18.28 -27.77
CA GLY A 49 19.57 -19.73 -27.95
C GLY A 49 20.68 -20.36 -27.11
N ARG A 50 21.08 -19.69 -26.01
CA ARG A 50 22.18 -20.16 -25.13
C ARG A 50 21.69 -20.97 -23.92
N PHE A 51 20.38 -21.08 -23.71
CA PHE A 51 19.80 -21.77 -22.56
C PHE A 51 19.04 -23.01 -23.02
N ASP A 52 19.28 -24.13 -22.35
CA ASP A 52 18.52 -25.36 -22.59
C ASP A 52 17.26 -25.46 -21.70
N LEU A 53 17.25 -24.73 -20.58
CA LEU A 53 16.21 -24.83 -19.55
C LEU A 53 16.05 -23.53 -18.76
N VAL A 54 14.82 -23.08 -18.60
CA VAL A 54 14.43 -22.06 -17.62
C VAL A 54 13.70 -22.73 -16.46
N VAL A 55 14.15 -22.46 -15.24
CA VAL A 55 13.49 -22.94 -14.00
C VAL A 55 12.93 -21.75 -13.25
N VAL A 56 11.62 -21.77 -12.97
CA VAL A 56 10.95 -20.79 -12.12
C VAL A 56 10.47 -21.43 -10.83
N HIS A 57 10.60 -20.69 -9.72
CA HIS A 57 10.12 -21.15 -8.42
C HIS A 57 8.59 -21.19 -8.36
N GLU A 58 7.96 -20.10 -8.79
CA GLU A 58 6.51 -19.91 -8.79
C GLU A 58 6.05 -19.52 -10.20
N ILE A 59 5.13 -20.29 -10.81
CA ILE A 59 4.61 -19.98 -12.16
C ILE A 59 3.90 -18.62 -12.20
N SER A 60 3.35 -18.18 -11.06
CA SER A 60 2.73 -16.85 -10.92
C SER A 60 3.73 -15.69 -11.10
N ARG A 61 5.05 -15.94 -11.04
CA ARG A 61 6.08 -14.93 -11.32
C ARG A 61 6.14 -14.57 -12.80
N LEU A 62 5.73 -15.49 -13.66
CA LEU A 62 5.64 -15.29 -15.10
C LEU A 62 4.31 -14.64 -15.54
N SER A 63 3.41 -14.33 -14.60
CA SER A 63 1.99 -14.11 -14.88
C SER A 63 1.45 -12.74 -14.47
N ARG A 64 2.30 -11.70 -14.38
CA ARG A 64 1.91 -10.41 -13.79
C ARG A 64 0.68 -9.77 -14.45
N LEU A 65 0.40 -10.01 -15.73
CA LEU A 65 -0.81 -9.56 -16.44
C LEU A 65 -1.84 -10.67 -16.72
N GLY A 66 -1.57 -11.91 -16.29
CA GLY A 66 -2.53 -13.00 -16.30
C GLY A 66 -2.07 -14.27 -17.05
N PRO A 67 -2.98 -15.25 -17.21
CA PRO A 67 -2.70 -16.58 -17.77
C PRO A 67 -2.13 -16.57 -19.19
N THR A 68 -2.40 -15.51 -19.96
CA THR A 68 -1.90 -15.34 -21.33
C THR A 68 -0.38 -15.21 -21.37
N GLU A 69 0.23 -14.46 -20.43
CA GLU A 69 1.67 -14.23 -20.41
C GLU A 69 2.45 -15.52 -20.12
N ILE A 70 1.96 -16.38 -19.23
CA ILE A 70 2.58 -17.70 -18.98
C ILE A 70 2.61 -18.51 -20.27
N HIS A 71 1.53 -18.50 -21.04
CA HIS A 71 1.49 -19.23 -22.29
C HIS A 71 2.48 -18.67 -23.30
N GLU A 72 2.49 -17.35 -23.48
CA GLU A 72 3.43 -16.66 -24.38
C GLU A 72 4.88 -16.95 -23.98
N PHE A 73 5.20 -16.91 -22.68
CA PHE A 73 6.52 -17.26 -22.17
C PHE A 73 6.92 -18.71 -22.50
N ILE A 74 6.02 -19.67 -22.26
CA ILE A 74 6.28 -21.08 -22.57
C ILE A 74 6.50 -21.25 -24.08
N GLN A 75 5.68 -20.62 -24.93
CA GLN A 75 5.87 -20.69 -26.38
C GLN A 75 7.20 -20.06 -26.81
N HIS A 76 7.54 -18.89 -26.27
CA HIS A 76 8.81 -18.22 -26.54
C HIS A 76 10.00 -19.13 -26.23
N CYS A 77 10.00 -19.78 -25.06
CA CYS A 77 11.07 -20.72 -24.71
C CYS A 77 11.14 -21.90 -25.70
N LEU A 78 10.00 -22.52 -26.03
CA LEU A 78 9.97 -23.67 -26.94
C LEU A 78 10.37 -23.31 -28.38
N GLU A 79 10.01 -22.13 -28.87
CA GLU A 79 10.42 -21.62 -30.18
C GLU A 79 11.94 -21.42 -30.28
N HIS A 80 12.60 -21.21 -29.14
CA HIS A 80 14.05 -21.03 -29.00
C HIS A 80 14.76 -22.26 -28.43
N ASP A 81 14.18 -23.46 -28.61
CA ASP A 81 14.76 -24.73 -28.15
C ASP A 81 15.13 -24.72 -26.65
N THR A 82 14.33 -24.04 -25.83
CA THR A 82 14.51 -23.91 -24.38
C THR A 82 13.34 -24.56 -23.63
N GLY A 83 13.64 -25.51 -22.74
CA GLY A 83 12.63 -26.12 -21.86
C GLY A 83 12.21 -25.19 -20.71
N VAL A 84 11.06 -25.47 -20.08
CA VAL A 84 10.55 -24.70 -18.94
C VAL A 84 10.14 -25.63 -17.81
N GLU A 85 10.62 -25.37 -16.60
CA GLU A 85 10.13 -26.00 -15.38
C GLU A 85 9.59 -24.97 -14.37
N ALA A 86 8.45 -25.27 -13.75
CA ALA A 86 7.91 -24.49 -12.64
C ALA A 86 7.75 -25.39 -11.40
N LEU A 87 8.47 -25.05 -10.32
CA LEU A 87 8.61 -25.92 -9.15
C LEU A 87 7.36 -25.97 -8.27
N ASP A 88 6.65 -24.85 -8.11
CA ASP A 88 5.43 -24.74 -7.31
C ASP A 88 4.28 -25.62 -7.81
N VAL A 89 4.18 -25.78 -9.14
CA VAL A 89 3.14 -26.58 -9.79
C VAL A 89 3.65 -27.91 -10.35
N GLY A 90 4.95 -28.19 -10.22
CA GLY A 90 5.59 -29.39 -10.75
C GLY A 90 5.52 -29.52 -12.28
N LEU A 91 5.45 -28.38 -12.98
CA LEU A 91 5.41 -28.32 -14.43
C LEU A 91 6.81 -28.59 -14.99
N LYS A 92 6.92 -29.47 -15.97
CA LYS A 92 8.14 -29.74 -16.72
C LYS A 92 7.78 -29.87 -18.19
N ILE A 93 8.31 -28.99 -19.04
CA ILE A 93 8.12 -29.00 -20.48
C ILE A 93 9.50 -29.01 -21.11
N HIS A 94 9.83 -30.06 -21.86
CA HIS A 94 11.10 -30.18 -22.54
C HIS A 94 10.91 -30.10 -24.06
N VAL A 95 11.94 -29.64 -24.76
CA VAL A 95 11.93 -29.45 -26.22
C VAL A 95 11.67 -30.77 -26.96
N ASP A 96 12.18 -31.87 -26.43
CA ASP A 96 12.01 -33.23 -26.99
C ASP A 96 10.62 -33.85 -26.74
N ASP A 97 9.75 -33.20 -25.96
CA ASP A 97 8.37 -33.66 -25.76
C ASP A 97 7.61 -33.56 -27.10
N GLY A 98 6.79 -34.57 -27.42
CA GLY A 98 5.98 -34.51 -28.64
C GLY A 98 4.98 -33.33 -28.61
N GLU A 99 4.62 -32.76 -29.78
CA GLU A 99 3.71 -31.60 -29.89
C GLU A 99 2.42 -31.73 -29.04
N LEU A 100 1.86 -32.96 -28.97
CA LEU A 100 0.68 -33.24 -28.15
C LEU A 100 0.96 -33.09 -26.64
N GLN A 101 2.13 -33.52 -26.16
CA GLN A 101 2.54 -33.39 -24.76
C GLN A 101 2.78 -31.92 -24.40
N GLN A 102 3.49 -31.17 -25.25
CA GLN A 102 3.70 -29.73 -25.07
C GLN A 102 2.34 -28.98 -25.01
N THR A 103 1.40 -29.34 -25.89
CA THR A 103 0.03 -28.80 -25.87
C THR A 103 -0.67 -29.10 -24.55
N ILE A 104 -0.63 -30.35 -24.07
CA ILE A 104 -1.25 -30.76 -22.80
C ILE A 104 -0.64 -29.99 -21.62
N TYR A 105 0.69 -29.89 -21.55
CA TYR A 105 1.36 -29.18 -20.46
C TYR A 105 1.05 -27.69 -20.47
N SER A 106 0.99 -27.05 -21.64
CA SER A 106 0.59 -25.64 -21.75
C SER A 106 -0.86 -25.41 -21.30
N MET A 107 -1.79 -26.35 -21.60
CA MET A 107 -3.17 -26.29 -21.10
C MET A 107 -3.22 -26.44 -19.58
N VAL A 108 -2.46 -27.39 -19.00
CA VAL A 108 -2.39 -27.58 -17.55
C VAL A 108 -1.81 -26.34 -16.88
N ALA A 109 -0.75 -25.75 -17.42
CA ALA A 109 -0.15 -24.52 -16.90
C ALA A 109 -1.16 -23.35 -16.87
N ARG A 110 -1.93 -23.17 -17.95
CA ARG A 110 -3.01 -22.16 -18.01
C ARG A 110 -4.08 -22.40 -16.94
N LEU A 111 -4.57 -23.64 -16.80
CA LEU A 111 -5.56 -24.00 -15.77
C LEU A 111 -5.05 -23.77 -14.35
N MET A 112 -3.78 -24.08 -14.08
CA MET A 112 -3.15 -23.82 -12.78
C MET A 112 -3.04 -22.32 -12.51
N SER A 113 -2.70 -21.52 -13.53
CA SER A 113 -2.70 -20.06 -13.43
C SER A 113 -4.09 -19.50 -13.13
N ASP A 114 -5.12 -19.98 -13.82
CA ASP A 114 -6.51 -19.57 -13.59
C ASP A 114 -6.93 -19.88 -12.15
N LEU A 115 -6.59 -21.08 -11.67
CA LEU A 115 -6.89 -21.51 -10.30
C LEU A 115 -6.19 -20.62 -9.27
N ALA A 116 -4.90 -20.34 -9.44
CA ALA A 116 -4.15 -19.46 -8.55
C ALA A 116 -4.76 -18.05 -8.48
N GLN A 117 -5.21 -17.51 -9.62
CA GLN A 117 -5.88 -16.22 -9.68
C GLN A 117 -7.23 -16.23 -8.96
N ILE A 118 -8.01 -17.30 -9.12
CA ILE A 118 -9.28 -17.49 -8.41
C ILE A 118 -9.05 -17.55 -6.89
N GLU A 119 -8.06 -18.32 -6.43
CA GLU A 119 -7.71 -18.41 -5.02
C GLU A 119 -7.30 -17.06 -4.43
N HIS A 120 -6.49 -16.30 -5.17
CA HIS A 120 -6.12 -14.94 -4.78
C HIS A 120 -7.35 -14.03 -4.63
N GLN A 121 -8.24 -14.03 -5.62
CA GLN A 121 -9.49 -13.26 -5.57
C GLN A 121 -10.38 -13.68 -4.40
N GLN A 122 -10.53 -14.98 -4.13
CA GLN A 122 -11.28 -15.48 -2.99
C GLN A 122 -10.68 -15.03 -1.65
N LYS A 123 -9.34 -15.04 -1.52
CA LYS A 123 -8.63 -14.54 -0.33
C LYS A 123 -8.91 -13.06 -0.12
N LEU A 124 -8.81 -12.24 -1.17
CA LEU A 124 -9.14 -10.81 -1.11
C LEU A 124 -10.60 -10.58 -0.71
N GLN A 125 -11.53 -11.35 -1.28
CA GLN A 125 -12.95 -11.26 -0.92
C GLN A 125 -13.17 -11.59 0.57
N ARG A 126 -12.51 -12.64 1.09
CA ARG A 126 -12.58 -12.99 2.52
C ARG A 126 -12.02 -11.89 3.41
N ILE A 127 -10.87 -11.31 3.06
CA ILE A 127 -10.29 -10.18 3.81
C ILE A 127 -11.26 -8.99 3.83
N ARG A 128 -11.76 -8.57 2.66
CA ARG A 128 -12.74 -7.48 2.55
C ARG A 128 -14.02 -7.77 3.31
N SER A 129 -14.50 -9.01 3.29
CA SER A 129 -15.66 -9.44 4.07
C SER A 129 -15.39 -9.35 5.57
N GLY A 130 -14.22 -9.80 6.03
CA GLY A 130 -13.82 -9.71 7.43
C GLY A 130 -13.67 -8.28 7.92
N VAL A 131 -13.07 -7.40 7.10
CA VAL A 131 -12.97 -5.97 7.38
C VAL A 131 -14.36 -5.34 7.50
N ARG A 132 -15.26 -5.59 6.54
CA ARG A 132 -16.64 -5.07 6.61
C ARG A 132 -17.40 -5.59 7.83
N ALA A 133 -17.25 -6.87 8.16
CA ALA A 133 -17.88 -7.45 9.35
C ALA A 133 -17.37 -6.79 10.64
N ALA A 134 -16.06 -6.58 10.75
CA ALA A 134 -15.46 -5.87 11.88
C ALA A 134 -15.94 -4.41 11.97
N GLN A 135 -15.96 -3.68 10.85
CA GLN A 135 -16.49 -2.31 10.79
C GLN A 135 -17.96 -2.23 11.20
N SER A 136 -18.79 -3.17 10.72
CA SER A 136 -20.21 -3.25 11.12
C SER A 136 -20.43 -3.56 12.60
N ALA A 137 -19.42 -4.16 13.26
CA ALA A 137 -19.40 -4.40 14.70
C ALA A 137 -18.79 -3.25 15.50
N GLY A 138 -18.59 -2.07 14.88
CA GLY A 138 -18.00 -0.87 15.50
C GLY A 138 -16.48 -0.91 15.62
N LYS A 139 -15.80 -1.94 15.10
CA LYS A 139 -14.35 -2.07 15.25
C LYS A 139 -13.58 -1.16 14.29
N TRP A 140 -12.39 -0.73 14.73
CA TRP A 140 -11.43 0.00 13.92
C TRP A 140 -10.50 -0.98 13.18
N THR A 141 -10.41 -0.86 11.86
CA THR A 141 -9.70 -1.84 11.01
C THR A 141 -8.50 -1.24 10.27
N GLY A 142 -8.10 -0.02 10.61
CA GLY A 142 -6.99 0.71 9.99
C GLY A 142 -6.05 1.32 11.01
N ARG A 143 -5.13 2.17 10.54
CA ARG A 143 -4.30 2.99 11.43
C ARG A 143 -5.20 3.97 12.20
N PRO A 144 -5.13 4.06 13.54
CA PRO A 144 -5.90 5.04 14.28
C PRO A 144 -5.45 6.47 13.93
N PRO A 145 -6.34 7.47 14.06
CA PRO A 145 -5.94 8.88 14.09
C PRO A 145 -4.85 9.15 15.14
N ALA A 146 -4.05 10.20 14.94
CA ALA A 146 -3.08 10.63 15.96
C ALA A 146 -3.80 10.98 17.27
N GLY A 147 -3.25 10.58 18.42
CA GLY A 147 -3.95 10.71 19.70
C GLY A 147 -5.04 9.68 19.97
N PHE A 148 -5.19 8.67 19.12
CA PHE A 148 -6.10 7.54 19.33
C PHE A 148 -5.34 6.23 19.26
N VAL A 149 -5.83 5.27 20.04
CA VAL A 149 -5.31 3.91 20.13
C VAL A 149 -6.45 2.91 19.86
N VAL A 150 -6.08 1.68 19.52
CA VAL A 150 -7.06 0.60 19.32
C VAL A 150 -6.93 -0.38 20.47
N GLU A 151 -7.98 -0.53 21.27
CA GLU A 151 -8.07 -1.47 22.39
C GLU A 151 -9.21 -2.46 22.13
N ASP A 152 -8.91 -3.75 22.16
CA ASP A 152 -9.87 -4.84 21.84
C ASP A 152 -10.60 -4.69 20.49
N GLY A 153 -9.99 -3.94 19.57
CA GLY A 153 -10.52 -3.63 18.25
C GLY A 153 -11.40 -2.38 18.19
N TYR A 154 -11.60 -1.67 19.30
CA TYR A 154 -12.36 -0.43 19.38
C TYR A 154 -11.42 0.76 19.50
N LEU A 155 -11.83 1.90 18.94
CA LEU A 155 -11.04 3.11 19.02
C LEU A 155 -11.19 3.72 20.41
N ARG A 156 -10.07 4.15 20.99
CA ARG A 156 -9.98 4.85 22.27
C ARG A 156 -9.11 6.06 22.12
N VAL A 157 -9.36 7.10 22.91
CA VAL A 157 -8.49 8.28 22.93
C VAL A 157 -7.31 7.99 23.86
N ASP A 158 -6.08 8.30 23.43
CA ASP A 158 -4.98 8.55 24.34
C ASP A 158 -5.06 10.03 24.73
N PRO A 159 -5.49 10.39 25.95
CA PRO A 159 -5.74 11.78 26.28
C PRO A 159 -4.49 12.65 26.19
N ALA A 160 -3.32 12.11 26.52
CA ALA A 160 -2.08 12.87 26.51
C ALA A 160 -1.65 13.20 25.07
N GLU A 161 -1.66 12.19 24.19
CA GLU A 161 -1.31 12.38 22.80
C GLU A 161 -2.38 13.22 22.06
N PHE A 162 -3.66 12.99 22.33
CA PHE A 162 -4.75 13.77 21.73
C PHE A 162 -4.67 15.26 22.08
N LEU A 163 -4.46 15.59 23.36
CA LEU A 163 -4.32 16.98 23.79
C LEU A 163 -3.05 17.62 23.23
N HIS A 164 -1.96 16.85 23.12
CA HIS A 164 -0.72 17.33 22.50
C HIS A 164 -0.91 17.67 21.01
N VAL A 165 -1.58 16.79 20.25
CA VAL A 165 -1.91 17.04 18.84
C VAL A 165 -2.86 18.22 18.70
N ARG A 166 -3.89 18.29 19.55
CA ARG A 166 -4.86 19.38 19.56
C ARG A 166 -4.20 20.73 19.82
N GLU A 167 -3.35 20.83 20.85
CA GLU A 167 -2.60 22.05 21.16
C GLU A 167 -1.70 22.49 20.00
N ALA A 168 -0.97 21.54 19.40
CA ALA A 168 -0.14 21.82 18.23
C ALA A 168 -0.97 22.39 17.06
N LEU A 169 -2.14 21.80 16.80
CA LEU A 169 -3.04 22.29 15.76
C LEU A 169 -3.65 23.65 16.11
N THR A 170 -3.98 23.92 17.37
CA THR A 170 -4.46 25.23 17.82
C THR A 170 -3.41 26.32 17.59
N ARG A 171 -2.13 26.04 17.85
CA ARG A 171 -1.03 26.98 17.56
C ARG A 171 -0.92 27.31 16.07
N VAL A 172 -0.99 26.29 15.22
CA VAL A 172 -0.99 26.46 13.77
C VAL A 172 -2.21 27.27 13.31
N ASP A 173 -3.39 26.96 13.84
CA ASP A 173 -4.64 27.64 13.49
C ASP A 173 -4.60 29.13 13.85
N ARG A 174 -3.97 29.46 14.98
CA ARG A 174 -3.71 30.84 15.43
C ARG A 174 -2.59 31.56 14.65
N GLY A 175 -2.06 30.94 13.60
CA GLY A 175 -1.13 31.55 12.66
C GLY A 175 0.36 31.29 12.94
N GLU A 176 0.72 30.43 13.89
CA GLU A 176 2.11 30.00 14.03
C GLU A 176 2.54 29.13 12.83
N SER A 177 3.80 29.25 12.42
CA SER A 177 4.29 28.47 11.28
C SER A 177 4.37 26.99 11.62
N PHE A 178 3.99 26.12 10.68
CA PHE A 178 4.09 24.67 10.84
C PHE A 178 5.49 24.20 11.25
N ALA A 179 6.54 24.82 10.71
CA ALA A 179 7.93 24.50 11.03
C ALA A 179 8.28 24.81 12.49
N THR A 180 7.82 25.95 13.02
CA THR A 180 7.97 26.32 14.43
C THR A 180 7.29 25.31 15.34
N VAL A 181 6.00 25.04 15.08
CA VAL A 181 5.22 24.12 15.90
C VAL A 181 5.79 22.71 15.84
N ALA A 182 6.25 22.24 14.68
CA ALA A 182 6.90 20.94 14.53
C ALA A 182 8.18 20.82 15.38
N GLY A 183 9.02 21.86 15.36
CA GLY A 183 10.24 21.92 16.16
C GLY A 183 9.98 21.85 17.67
N ASP A 184 8.91 22.49 18.15
CA ASP A 184 8.58 22.57 19.56
C ASP A 184 7.82 21.33 20.08
N THR A 185 7.00 20.71 19.24
CA THR A 185 6.09 19.62 19.64
C THR A 185 6.62 18.24 19.29
N GLY A 186 7.60 18.14 18.40
CA GLY A 186 8.10 16.87 17.87
C GLY A 186 7.17 16.18 16.86
N ILE A 187 6.02 16.78 16.52
CA ILE A 187 5.14 16.32 15.45
C ILE A 187 5.73 16.82 14.12
N THR A 188 5.83 15.95 13.11
CA THR A 188 6.39 16.38 11.83
C THR A 188 5.52 17.42 11.13
N GLU A 189 6.13 18.35 10.42
CA GLU A 189 5.41 19.38 9.65
C GLU A 189 4.40 18.78 8.66
N SER A 190 4.76 17.66 8.01
CA SER A 190 3.85 16.96 7.09
C SER A 190 2.62 16.41 7.79
N THR A 191 2.77 15.87 9.01
CA THR A 191 1.64 15.40 9.82
C THR A 191 0.77 16.56 10.27
N LEU A 192 1.34 17.65 10.79
CA LEU A 192 0.57 18.84 11.17
C LEU A 192 -0.22 19.40 9.98
N ARG A 193 0.40 19.47 8.79
CA ARG A 193 -0.26 19.95 7.58
C ARG A 193 -1.43 19.09 7.14
N SER A 194 -1.26 17.76 7.12
CA SER A 194 -2.37 16.85 6.79
C SER A 194 -3.48 16.92 7.84
N LEU A 195 -3.15 16.92 9.13
CA LEU A 195 -4.17 17.01 10.17
C LEU A 195 -4.94 18.34 10.14
N HIS A 196 -4.25 19.45 9.91
CA HIS A 196 -4.88 20.77 9.76
C HIS A 196 -5.76 20.85 8.50
N GLN A 197 -5.37 20.20 7.40
CA GLN A 197 -6.16 20.20 6.17
C GLN A 197 -7.37 19.28 6.25
N ASP A 198 -7.19 18.07 6.79
CA ASP A 198 -8.14 16.98 6.63
C ASP A 198 -8.95 16.69 7.91
N ARG A 199 -8.51 17.18 9.07
CA ARG A 199 -9.05 16.79 10.39
C ARG A 199 -9.17 17.95 11.37
N ARG A 200 -9.22 19.19 10.87
CA ARG A 200 -9.33 20.40 11.69
C ARG A 200 -10.53 20.34 12.64
N ASP A 201 -11.70 19.94 12.13
CA ASP A 201 -12.94 19.91 12.90
C ASP A 201 -12.90 18.87 14.03
N LEU A 202 -12.22 17.74 13.81
CA LEU A 202 -12.00 16.72 14.83
C LEU A 202 -11.22 17.26 16.02
N TYR A 203 -10.05 17.85 15.78
CA TYR A 203 -9.17 18.25 16.88
C TYR A 203 -9.55 19.60 17.49
N LEU A 204 -9.96 20.58 16.68
CA LEU A 204 -10.28 21.92 17.18
C LEU A 204 -11.73 22.03 17.64
N GLY A 205 -12.67 21.47 16.87
CA GLY A 205 -14.10 21.50 17.17
C GLY A 205 -14.60 20.35 18.03
N GLY A 206 -13.87 19.22 18.10
CA GLY A 206 -14.37 18.01 18.75
C GLY A 206 -15.49 17.30 17.97
N GLU A 207 -15.55 17.56 16.66
CA GLU A 207 -16.57 17.06 15.72
C GLU A 207 -16.01 15.90 14.89
N ALA A 208 -16.66 14.75 14.93
CA ALA A 208 -16.25 13.57 14.17
C ALA A 208 -17.36 13.13 13.19
N GLU A 209 -16.99 12.92 11.92
CA GLU A 209 -17.91 12.36 10.91
C GLU A 209 -18.10 10.84 11.08
N ASP A 210 -17.10 10.15 11.63
CA ASP A 210 -17.16 8.70 11.87
C ASP A 210 -17.68 8.44 13.28
N ASP A 211 -18.81 7.74 13.38
CA ASP A 211 -19.47 7.41 14.66
C ASP A 211 -18.53 6.77 15.69
N ARG A 212 -17.54 5.97 15.25
CA ARG A 212 -16.59 5.30 16.16
C ARG A 212 -15.56 6.28 16.73
N VAL A 213 -15.21 7.30 15.96
CA VAL A 213 -14.34 8.39 16.41
C VAL A 213 -15.12 9.29 17.38
N ASP A 214 -16.38 9.62 17.05
CA ASP A 214 -17.25 10.40 17.94
C ASP A 214 -17.47 9.70 19.28
N GLU A 215 -17.72 8.38 19.25
CA GLU A 215 -17.86 7.56 20.44
C GLU A 215 -16.60 7.62 21.31
N ALA A 216 -15.41 7.46 20.71
CA ALA A 216 -14.14 7.53 21.42
C ALA A 216 -13.87 8.91 22.06
N LEU A 217 -14.31 10.01 21.43
CA LEU A 217 -14.17 11.36 21.99
C LEU A 217 -14.93 11.55 23.32
N THR A 218 -15.91 10.71 23.62
CA THR A 218 -16.64 10.76 24.90
C THR A 218 -15.68 10.69 26.09
N ASP A 219 -14.55 9.98 25.96
CA ASP A 219 -13.55 9.82 27.02
C ASP A 219 -12.82 11.13 27.38
N VAL A 220 -12.83 12.13 26.49
CA VAL A 220 -12.19 13.45 26.67
C VAL A 220 -13.15 14.63 26.62
N ARG A 221 -14.45 14.38 26.41
CA ARG A 221 -15.48 15.43 26.44
C ARG A 221 -15.75 15.90 27.88
N PRO A 222 -16.10 17.18 28.10
CA PRO A 222 -16.35 18.20 27.07
C PRO A 222 -15.06 18.79 26.49
N LEU A 223 -15.09 19.09 25.19
CA LEU A 223 -14.04 19.83 24.48
C LEU A 223 -14.60 21.20 24.09
N GLU A 224 -13.86 22.26 24.36
CA GLU A 224 -14.20 23.61 23.91
C GLU A 224 -13.99 23.73 22.40
N ASP A 225 -14.82 24.47 21.67
CA ASP A 225 -14.56 24.73 20.26
C ASP A 225 -13.60 25.93 20.14
N VAL A 226 -12.31 25.64 19.96
CA VAL A 226 -11.27 26.68 19.87
C VAL A 226 -11.31 27.44 18.55
N ARG A 227 -12.06 26.96 17.55
CA ARG A 227 -12.28 27.70 16.28
C ARG A 227 -13.18 28.93 16.52
N ALA A 228 -14.07 28.86 17.51
CA ALA A 228 -15.05 29.90 17.79
C ALA A 228 -14.42 31.16 18.43
N GLU A 229 -13.32 31.00 19.19
CA GLU A 229 -12.58 32.13 19.74
C GLU A 229 -12.00 33.03 18.64
N ASP A 230 -11.42 32.43 17.60
CA ASP A 230 -10.87 33.16 16.46
C ASP A 230 -11.97 33.78 15.59
N SER A 231 -13.10 33.10 15.37
CA SER A 231 -14.26 33.68 14.68
C SER A 231 -14.79 34.93 15.39
N ALA A 232 -14.89 34.90 16.73
CA ALA A 232 -15.33 36.06 17.51
C ALA A 232 -14.33 37.21 17.46
N LEU A 233 -13.02 36.92 17.49
CA LEU A 233 -11.94 37.90 17.33
C LEU A 233 -11.91 38.52 15.93
N GLU A 234 -12.11 37.73 14.89
CA GLU A 234 -12.14 38.16 13.50
C GLU A 234 -13.37 39.03 13.20
N GLU A 235 -14.55 38.63 13.66
CA GLU A 235 -15.76 39.47 13.61
C GLU A 235 -15.57 40.81 14.35
N LEU A 236 -14.87 40.80 15.50
CA LEU A 236 -14.56 42.01 16.24
C LEU A 236 -13.60 42.92 15.46
N ARG A 237 -12.58 42.35 14.80
CA ARG A 237 -11.64 43.09 13.94
C ARG A 237 -12.36 43.72 12.74
N GLU A 238 -13.18 42.95 12.02
CA GLU A 238 -13.98 43.48 10.92
C GLU A 238 -14.98 44.57 11.37
N ARG A 239 -15.52 44.43 12.60
CA ARG A 239 -16.38 45.46 13.20
C ARG A 239 -15.58 46.74 13.49
N VAL A 240 -14.38 46.60 14.03
CA VAL A 240 -13.48 47.72 14.32
C VAL A 240 -13.06 48.41 13.02
N GLU A 241 -12.61 47.66 12.01
CA GLU A 241 -12.21 48.20 10.71
C GLU A 241 -13.35 48.98 10.03
N ARG A 242 -14.57 48.43 10.00
CA ARG A 242 -15.75 49.15 9.50
C ARG A 242 -16.05 50.42 10.28
N LEU A 243 -15.82 50.43 11.59
CA LEU A 243 -16.01 51.62 12.42
C LEU A 243 -14.90 52.65 12.15
N GLU A 244 -13.66 52.24 11.95
CA GLU A 244 -12.53 53.10 11.60
C GLU A 244 -12.71 53.74 10.22
N GLU A 245 -13.18 52.96 9.23
CA GLU A 245 -13.56 53.45 7.91
C GLU A 245 -14.73 54.44 7.97
N ALA A 246 -15.77 54.14 8.76
CA ALA A 246 -16.94 55.01 8.91
C ALA A 246 -16.65 56.28 9.72
N THR A 247 -15.68 56.25 10.64
CA THR A 247 -15.30 57.41 11.44
C THR A 247 -14.24 58.28 10.77
N GLY A 248 -13.67 57.85 9.64
CA GLY A 248 -12.81 58.68 8.80
C GLY A 248 -11.62 59.24 9.57
N VAL A 249 -10.88 58.40 10.31
CA VAL A 249 -9.57 58.80 10.85
C VAL A 249 -8.53 58.79 9.72
N ASN A 250 -8.75 59.70 8.78
CA ASN A 250 -7.68 60.31 8.03
C ASN A 250 -7.20 61.50 8.88
N ASN A 251 -6.20 61.27 9.72
CA ASN A 251 -5.44 62.37 10.29
C ASN A 251 -3.95 61.98 10.29
N ARG A 252 -3.35 62.23 9.13
CA ARG A 252 -2.05 62.90 8.94
C ARG A 252 -0.89 62.56 9.88
#